data_AF-A0A7C7U637-F1
#
_entry.id   AF-A0A7C7U637-F1
#
_cell.length_a   1.000
_cell.length_b   1.000
_cell.length_c   1.000
_cell.angle_alpha   90.00
_cell.angle_beta   90.00
_cell.angle_gamma   90.00
#
_symmetry.space_group_name_H-M   'P 1'
#
loop_
_entity.id
_entity.type
_entity.pdbx_description
1 polymer ?
#
loop_
_entity_poly.entity_id
_entity_poly.type
_entity_poly.pdbx_seq_one_letter_code
_entity_poly.pdbx_strand_id
1 'polypeptide(L)'
;MPNWLMFTRAHCAVYRGTRGLIGGNLLGIQMLLLTTRGRKTGQRRTLPLAYVEYKGDYIVVASNGGSDSPPAWWLNLRSAATATVQVGGERFEVSWAEAPRKERIEYWRQLQSAIPAYRMYRVRTERKIPIILLRRHALSWDAPPMLAHDEVPVI
;
A
#
# COMPACT_ATOMS: atom_id res chain seq x y z
N MET A 1 -14.02 -24.06 -1.34
CA MET A 1 -13.33 -22.78 -1.64
C MET A 1 -12.77 -22.21 -0.34
N PRO A 2 -11.53 -21.71 -0.26
CA PRO A 2 -10.99 -21.32 1.03
C PRO A 2 -11.75 -20.10 1.57
N ASN A 3 -12.20 -20.19 2.82
CA ASN A 3 -12.98 -19.21 3.58
C ASN A 3 -12.38 -17.77 3.56
N TRP A 4 -11.09 -17.68 3.21
CA TRP A 4 -10.33 -16.44 3.08
C TRP A 4 -10.96 -15.37 2.18
N LEU A 5 -11.55 -15.74 1.03
CA LEU A 5 -12.17 -14.76 0.14
C LEU A 5 -13.43 -14.16 0.76
N MET A 6 -14.22 -14.96 1.48
CA MET A 6 -15.40 -14.47 2.19
C MET A 6 -14.99 -13.55 3.35
N PHE A 7 -13.99 -13.94 4.14
CA PHE A 7 -13.42 -13.08 5.19
C PHE A 7 -12.93 -11.73 4.63
N THR A 8 -12.17 -11.76 3.54
CA THR A 8 -11.68 -10.54 2.87
C THR A 8 -12.84 -9.63 2.44
N ARG A 9 -13.89 -10.21 1.85
CA ARG A 9 -15.07 -9.45 1.39
C ARG A 9 -15.86 -8.88 2.57
N ALA A 10 -16.05 -9.65 3.63
CA ALA A 10 -16.73 -9.21 4.85
C ALA A 10 -15.95 -8.07 5.53
N HIS A 11 -14.63 -8.22 5.70
CA HIS A 11 -13.79 -7.16 6.27
C HIS A 11 -13.85 -5.89 5.41
N CYS A 12 -13.72 -6.00 4.09
CA CYS A 12 -13.86 -4.84 3.20
C CYS A 12 -15.23 -4.16 3.31
N ALA A 13 -16.32 -4.94 3.41
CA ALA A 13 -17.68 -4.41 3.52
C ALA A 13 -17.88 -3.66 4.85
N VAL A 14 -17.50 -4.29 5.97
CA VAL A 14 -17.59 -3.69 7.31
C VAL A 14 -16.72 -2.44 7.42
N TYR A 15 -15.47 -2.51 6.95
CA TYR A 15 -14.56 -1.36 6.94
C TYR A 15 -15.16 -0.19 6.17
N ARG A 16 -15.72 -0.44 4.97
CA ARG A 16 -16.34 0.62 4.16
C ARG A 16 -17.60 1.19 4.79
N GLY A 17 -18.50 0.33 5.27
CA GLY A 17 -19.75 0.76 5.90
C GLY A 17 -19.54 1.57 7.17
N THR A 18 -18.42 1.33 7.87
CA THR A 18 -18.09 2.00 9.13
C THR A 18 -16.99 3.05 8.99
N ARG A 19 -16.55 3.37 7.77
CA ARG A 19 -15.45 4.33 7.53
C ARG A 19 -14.19 3.99 8.34
N GLY A 20 -13.88 2.70 8.43
CA GLY A 20 -12.74 2.13 9.15
C GLY A 20 -12.87 2.10 10.67
N LEU A 21 -14.00 2.52 11.26
CA LEU A 21 -14.23 2.39 12.71
C LEU A 21 -14.19 0.92 13.15
N ILE A 22 -14.73 0.02 12.31
CA ILE A 22 -14.63 -1.43 12.54
C ILE A 22 -13.71 -2.04 11.49
N GLY A 23 -12.68 -2.75 11.96
CA GLY A 23 -11.68 -3.39 11.12
C GLY A 23 -10.55 -2.47 10.65
N GLY A 24 -10.52 -1.19 11.07
CA GLY A 24 -9.39 -0.27 10.88
C GLY A 24 -8.21 -0.54 11.80
N ASN A 25 -8.46 -1.09 12.98
CA ASN A 25 -7.44 -1.60 13.88
C ASN A 25 -7.81 -3.03 14.29
N LEU A 26 -6.88 -3.96 14.14
CA LEU A 26 -7.04 -5.35 14.56
C LEU A 26 -5.93 -5.69 15.57
N LEU A 27 -6.30 -5.82 16.84
CA LEU A 27 -5.38 -6.15 17.93
C LEU A 27 -4.14 -5.23 17.98
N GLY A 28 -4.34 -3.93 17.78
CA GLY A 28 -3.26 -2.93 17.75
C GLY A 28 -2.64 -2.71 16.37
N ILE A 29 -2.94 -3.55 15.38
CA ILE A 29 -2.39 -3.44 14.02
C ILE A 29 -3.31 -2.58 13.16
N GLN A 30 -2.76 -1.50 12.59
CA GLN A 30 -3.47 -0.60 11.69
C GLN A 30 -3.70 -1.25 10.33
N MET A 31 -4.92 -1.10 9.81
CA MET A 31 -5.38 -1.69 8.56
C MET A 31 -5.84 -0.62 7.57
N LEU A 32 -5.44 -0.76 6.32
CA LEU A 32 -5.94 0.02 5.19
C LEU A 32 -6.59 -0.90 4.16
N LEU A 33 -7.41 -0.35 3.27
CA LEU A 33 -7.87 -1.09 2.10
C LEU A 33 -7.06 -0.68 0.87
N LEU A 34 -6.37 -1.64 0.25
CA LEU A 34 -5.67 -1.44 -1.01
C LEU A 34 -6.54 -1.94 -2.17
N THR A 35 -6.76 -1.09 -3.16
CA THR A 35 -7.43 -1.44 -4.41
C THR A 35 -6.44 -1.40 -5.58
N THR A 36 -6.26 -2.54 -6.24
CA THR A 36 -5.37 -2.70 -7.41
C THR A 36 -6.17 -3.08 -8.65
N ARG A 37 -5.64 -2.81 -9.85
CA ARG A 37 -6.19 -3.32 -11.11
C ARG A 37 -5.56 -4.68 -11.43
N GLY A 38 -6.38 -5.70 -11.65
CA GLY A 38 -5.89 -7.04 -11.97
C GLY A 38 -5.10 -7.06 -13.28
N ARG A 39 -3.82 -7.42 -13.23
CA ARG A 39 -2.92 -7.36 -14.40
C ARG A 39 -3.35 -8.22 -15.59
N LYS A 40 -4.07 -9.31 -15.32
CA LYS A 40 -4.59 -10.24 -16.34
C LYS A 40 -6.02 -9.93 -16.75
N THR A 41 -6.84 -9.43 -15.82
CA THR A 41 -8.30 -9.35 -16.00
C THR A 41 -8.83 -7.93 -16.12
N GLY A 42 -8.01 -6.91 -15.83
CA GLY A 42 -8.43 -5.50 -15.76
C GLY A 42 -9.37 -5.15 -14.61
N GLN A 43 -9.93 -6.13 -13.89
CA GLN A 43 -10.90 -5.92 -12.81
C GLN A 43 -10.24 -5.30 -11.57
N ARG A 44 -10.93 -4.36 -10.91
CA ARG A 44 -10.48 -3.82 -9.62
C ARG A 44 -10.64 -4.87 -8.51
N ARG A 45 -9.60 -5.04 -7.70
CA ARG A 45 -9.55 -5.95 -6.55
C ARG A 45 -9.17 -5.17 -5.31
N THR A 46 -10.00 -5.25 -4.26
CA THR A 46 -9.71 -4.63 -2.96
C THR A 46 -9.41 -5.70 -1.92
N LEU A 47 -8.41 -5.46 -1.09
CA LEU A 47 -8.12 -6.28 0.09
C LEU A 47 -7.66 -5.40 1.27
N PRO A 48 -7.87 -5.85 2.51
CA PRO A 48 -7.31 -5.22 3.68
C PRO A 48 -5.81 -5.59 3.82
N LEU A 49 -4.98 -4.63 4.20
CA LEU A 49 -3.56 -4.83 4.49
C LEU A 49 -3.18 -4.14 5.79
N ALA A 50 -2.32 -4.79 6.56
CA ALA A 50 -1.62 -4.14 7.67
C ALA A 50 -0.65 -3.09 7.11
N TYR A 51 -0.55 -1.93 7.76
CA TYR A 51 0.35 -0.88 7.36
C TYR A 51 0.99 -0.16 8.54
N VAL A 52 2.05 0.59 8.24
CA VAL A 52 2.70 1.55 9.15
C VAL A 52 2.87 2.86 8.40
N GLU A 53 2.62 3.99 9.05
CA GLU A 53 3.01 5.30 8.50
C GLU A 53 4.43 5.62 8.95
N TYR A 54 5.30 5.94 8.00
CA TYR A 54 6.67 6.35 8.31
C TYR A 54 7.24 7.18 7.15
N LYS A 55 7.89 8.30 7.49
CA LYS A 55 8.41 9.30 6.53
C LYS A 55 7.36 9.81 5.52
N GLY A 56 6.09 9.92 5.95
CA GLY A 56 5.00 10.42 5.10
C GLY A 56 4.43 9.41 4.09
N ASP A 57 4.92 8.16 4.10
CA ASP A 57 4.42 7.09 3.24
C ASP A 57 3.62 6.06 4.05
N TYR A 58 2.62 5.44 3.42
CA TYR A 58 1.93 4.26 3.96
C TYR A 58 2.69 3.00 3.54
N ILE A 59 3.26 2.29 4.51
CA ILE A 59 4.15 1.17 4.27
C ILE A 59 3.38 -0.14 4.39
N VAL A 60 3.36 -0.92 3.32
CA VAL A 60 2.77 -2.27 3.29
C VAL A 60 3.80 -3.31 2.87
N VAL A 61 3.59 -4.57 3.27
CA VAL A 61 4.55 -5.66 3.03
C VAL A 61 3.92 -6.76 2.18
N ALA A 62 4.57 -7.11 1.07
CA ALA A 62 4.17 -8.22 0.19
C ALA A 62 4.63 -9.58 0.74
N SER A 63 4.27 -9.87 1.99
CA SER A 63 4.69 -11.06 2.74
C SER A 63 3.94 -12.32 2.30
N ASN A 64 2.65 -12.21 1.98
CA ASN A 64 1.77 -13.35 1.71
C ASN A 64 1.85 -14.45 2.79
N GLY A 65 1.91 -14.04 4.07
CA GLY A 65 2.08 -14.97 5.20
C GLY A 65 3.42 -15.71 5.24
N GLY A 66 4.42 -15.30 4.47
CA GLY A 66 5.68 -16.01 4.31
C GLY A 66 5.67 -17.06 3.20
N SER A 67 4.66 -17.08 2.33
CA SER A 67 4.65 -17.95 1.15
C SER A 67 5.73 -17.57 0.13
N ASP A 68 6.28 -18.58 -0.55
CA ASP A 68 7.24 -18.40 -1.65
C ASP A 68 6.65 -17.67 -2.85
N SER A 69 5.32 -17.76 -3.03
CA SER A 69 4.62 -17.02 -4.08
C SER A 69 4.33 -15.58 -3.64
N PRO A 70 4.73 -14.57 -4.44
CA PRO A 70 4.33 -13.19 -4.18
C PRO A 70 2.81 -13.02 -4.24
N PRO A 71 2.22 -12.15 -3.43
CA PRO A 71 0.77 -11.98 -3.41
C PRO A 71 0.28 -11.31 -4.71
N ALA A 72 -0.92 -11.68 -5.16
CA ALA A 72 -1.46 -11.19 -6.43
C ALA A 72 -1.57 -9.65 -6.50
N TRP A 73 -1.87 -8.99 -5.37
CA TRP A 73 -1.95 -7.52 -5.31
C TRP A 73 -0.60 -6.85 -5.60
N TRP A 74 0.50 -7.48 -5.17
CA TRP A 74 1.84 -6.97 -5.45
C TRP A 74 2.16 -7.08 -6.94
N LEU A 75 1.82 -8.23 -7.54
CA LEU A 75 1.99 -8.43 -8.98
C LEU A 75 1.10 -7.47 -9.81
N ASN A 76 -0.08 -7.12 -9.30
CA ASN A 76 -0.94 -6.10 -9.90
C ASN A 76 -0.33 -4.70 -9.80
N LEU A 77 0.17 -4.31 -8.62
CA LEU A 77 0.85 -3.03 -8.43
C LEU A 77 2.04 -2.87 -9.37
N ARG A 78 2.89 -3.90 -9.51
CA ARG A 78 4.02 -3.87 -10.43
C ARG A 78 3.66 -3.60 -11.90
N SER A 79 2.40 -3.83 -12.28
CA SER A 79 1.89 -3.59 -13.64
C SER A 79 1.11 -2.27 -13.79
N ALA A 80 1.01 -1.46 -12.72
CA ALA A 80 0.26 -0.22 -12.72
C ALA A 80 1.08 0.91 -12.07
N ALA A 81 0.97 2.14 -12.59
CA ALA A 81 1.67 3.29 -12.01
C ALA A 81 1.06 3.74 -10.67
N THR A 82 -0.24 3.56 -10.50
CA THR A 82 -0.99 4.03 -9.32
C THR A 82 -1.92 2.94 -8.76
N ALA A 83 -2.37 3.15 -7.53
CA ALA A 83 -3.41 2.37 -6.87
C ALA A 83 -4.29 3.27 -6.01
N THR A 84 -5.40 2.72 -5.50
CA THR A 84 -6.26 3.46 -4.57
C THR A 84 -6.13 2.88 -3.17
N VAL A 85 -5.91 3.73 -2.19
CA VAL A 85 -5.89 3.38 -0.77
C VAL A 85 -7.11 3.98 -0.09
N GLN A 86 -7.65 3.28 0.90
CA GLN A 86 -8.59 3.83 1.88
C GLN A 86 -8.02 3.65 3.28
N VAL A 87 -7.94 4.74 4.04
CA VAL A 87 -7.58 4.77 5.46
C VAL A 87 -8.72 5.45 6.20
N GLY A 88 -9.38 4.72 7.10
CA GLY A 88 -10.58 5.22 7.76
C GLY A 88 -11.66 5.63 6.75
N GLY A 89 -12.12 6.87 6.88
CA GLY A 89 -13.10 7.47 5.98
C GLY A 89 -12.52 8.10 4.72
N GLU A 90 -11.20 8.19 4.58
CA GLU A 90 -10.55 8.82 3.43
C GLU A 90 -10.14 7.80 2.38
N ARG A 91 -10.35 8.15 1.11
CA ARG A 91 -9.95 7.36 -0.04
C ARG A 91 -9.21 8.22 -1.04
N PHE A 92 -8.01 7.81 -1.43
CA PHE A 92 -7.11 8.61 -2.27
C PHE A 92 -6.26 7.73 -3.19
N GLU A 93 -5.77 8.32 -4.27
CA GLU A 93 -4.81 7.69 -5.17
C GLU A 93 -3.39 7.77 -4.58
N VAL A 94 -2.63 6.70 -4.80
CA VAL A 94 -1.23 6.59 -4.39
C VAL A 94 -0.35 6.19 -5.57
N SER A 95 0.85 6.75 -5.62
CA SER A 95 1.98 6.15 -6.32
C SER A 95 2.69 5.15 -5.41
N TRP A 96 3.56 4.31 -5.96
CA TRP A 96 4.28 3.33 -5.16
C TRP A 96 5.76 3.21 -5.54
N ALA A 97 6.56 2.82 -4.56
CA ALA A 97 7.96 2.45 -4.76
C ALA A 97 8.32 1.28 -3.84
N GLU A 98 9.32 0.47 -4.22
CA GLU A 98 9.95 -0.44 -3.27
C GLU A 98 10.90 0.34 -2.37
N ALA A 99 10.94 -0.02 -1.08
CA ALA A 99 11.87 0.60 -0.14
C ALA A 99 13.33 0.45 -0.63
N PRO A 100 14.14 1.52 -0.60
CA PRO A 100 15.54 1.49 -1.00
C PRO A 100 16.32 0.39 -0.25
N ARG A 101 17.20 -0.31 -0.96
CA ARG A 101 17.99 -1.42 -0.39
C ARG A 101 18.78 -0.97 0.85
N LYS A 102 19.35 0.24 0.82
CA LYS A 102 20.14 0.84 1.90
C LYS A 102 19.33 1.14 3.17
N GLU A 103 18.04 1.44 3.04
CA GLU A 103 17.15 1.79 4.15
C GLU A 103 16.28 0.62 4.63
N ARG A 104 16.38 -0.53 3.95
CA ARG A 104 15.55 -1.70 4.21
C ARG A 104 15.57 -2.17 5.67
N ILE A 105 16.71 -2.07 6.35
CA ILE A 105 16.84 -2.44 7.78
C ILE A 105 15.96 -1.55 8.65
N GLU A 106 15.99 -0.23 8.41
CA GLU A 106 15.20 0.73 9.19
C GLU A 106 13.70 0.52 8.98
N TYR A 107 13.28 0.34 7.73
CA TYR A 107 11.87 0.02 7.44
C TYR A 107 11.41 -1.27 8.13
N TRP A 108 12.24 -2.31 8.13
CA TRP A 108 11.94 -3.54 8.86
C TRP A 108 11.86 -3.33 10.37
N ARG A 109 12.65 -2.41 10.94
CA ARG A 109 12.59 -2.06 12.36
C ARG A 109 11.23 -1.46 12.71
N GLN A 110 10.77 -0.48 11.93
CA GLN A 110 9.44 0.15 12.11
C GLN A 110 8.31 -0.88 11.98
N LEU A 111 8.35 -1.69 10.92
CA LEU A 111 7.36 -2.75 10.66
C LEU A 111 7.29 -3.79 11.77
N GLN A 112 8.42 -4.27 12.28
CA GLN A 112 8.44 -5.29 13.34
C GLN A 112 8.08 -4.73 14.72
N SER A 113 8.26 -3.43 14.93
CA SER A 113 7.81 -2.76 16.15
C SER A 113 6.28 -2.67 16.20
N ALA A 114 5.64 -2.34 15.07
CA ALA A 114 4.19 -2.23 14.98
C ALA A 114 3.48 -3.58 14.74
N ILE A 115 4.13 -4.50 14.02
CA ILE A 115 3.55 -5.77 13.57
C ILE A 115 4.52 -6.92 13.92
N PRO A 116 4.48 -7.42 15.17
CA PRO A 116 5.42 -8.43 15.65
C PRO A 116 5.46 -9.72 14.82
N ALA A 117 4.34 -10.08 14.17
CA ALA A 117 4.24 -11.25 13.29
C ALA A 117 5.26 -11.25 12.14
N TYR A 118 5.74 -10.07 11.70
CA TYR A 118 6.75 -9.98 10.64
C TYR A 118 8.12 -10.56 11.01
N ARG A 119 8.41 -10.73 12.31
CA ARG A 119 9.63 -11.44 12.77
C ARG A 119 9.66 -12.87 12.24
N MET A 120 8.51 -13.56 12.24
CA MET A 120 8.43 -14.96 11.83
C MET A 120 8.44 -15.14 10.30
N TYR A 121 7.81 -14.23 9.55
CA TYR A 121 7.65 -14.42 8.10
C TYR A 121 8.96 -14.33 7.33
N ARG A 122 9.96 -13.60 7.84
CA ARG A 122 11.29 -13.52 7.23
C ARG A 122 12.06 -14.84 7.27
N VAL A 123 11.74 -15.73 8.19
CA VAL A 123 12.43 -17.02 8.36
C VAL A 123 11.76 -18.12 7.51
N ARG A 124 10.52 -17.89 7.07
CA ARG A 124 9.71 -18.91 6.37
C ARG A 124 9.92 -18.98 4.86
N THR A 125 10.68 -18.05 4.27
CA THR A 125 10.93 -18.03 2.83
C THR A 125 12.28 -17.42 2.53
N GLU A 126 12.93 -17.95 1.49
CA GLU A 126 14.18 -17.40 0.93
C GLU A 126 13.92 -16.18 0.04
N ARG A 127 12.67 -15.96 -0.37
CA ARG A 127 12.30 -14.83 -1.22
C ARG A 127 12.55 -13.51 -0.49
N LYS A 128 13.18 -12.57 -1.17
CA LYS A 128 13.23 -11.18 -0.73
C LYS A 128 11.80 -10.62 -0.63
N ILE A 129 11.26 -10.53 0.59
CA ILE A 129 9.94 -9.94 0.84
C ILE A 129 9.98 -8.44 0.51
N PRO A 130 9.17 -7.94 -0.44
CA PRO A 130 9.10 -6.52 -0.78
C PRO A 130 8.46 -5.69 0.34
N ILE A 131 9.06 -4.54 0.63
CA ILE A 131 8.48 -3.46 1.44
C ILE A 131 8.06 -2.38 0.45
N ILE A 132 6.78 -2.03 0.46
CA ILE A 132 6.18 -1.12 -0.52
C ILE A 132 5.80 0.16 0.19
N LEU A 133 6.29 1.27 -0.34
CA LEU A 133 5.96 2.62 0.09
C LEU A 133 4.82 3.10 -0.79
N LEU A 134 3.68 3.45 -0.20
CA LEU A 134 2.53 4.03 -0.89
C LEU A 134 2.45 5.51 -0.56
N ARG A 135 2.64 6.35 -1.57
CA ARG A 135 2.67 7.80 -1.41
C ARG A 135 1.39 8.41 -1.94
N ARG A 136 0.63 9.08 -1.08
CA ARG A 136 -0.56 9.84 -1.49
C ARG A 136 -0.17 10.89 -2.53
N HIS A 137 -0.91 10.96 -3.63
CA HIS A 137 -0.84 12.13 -4.48
C HIS A 137 -1.32 13.32 -3.66
N ALA A 138 -0.45 14.28 -3.40
CA ALA A 138 -0.91 15.60 -3.01
C ALA A 138 -1.85 16.08 -4.12
N LEU A 139 -3.05 16.55 -3.77
CA LEU A 139 -3.87 17.29 -4.72
C LEU A 139 -3.03 18.50 -5.15
N SER A 140 -2.39 18.44 -6.32
CA SER A 140 -1.70 19.60 -6.88
C SER A 140 -2.78 20.54 -7.39
N TRP A 141 -3.32 21.37 -6.50
CA TRP A 141 -4.11 22.54 -6.88
C TRP A 141 -3.32 23.85 -6.73
N ASP A 142 -2.15 23.81 -6.07
CA ASP A 142 -1.37 25.00 -5.69
C ASP A 142 0.01 25.15 -6.38
N ALA A 143 0.24 24.51 -7.52
CA ALA A 143 1.38 24.89 -8.37
C ALA A 143 0.88 25.88 -9.42
N PRO A 144 1.15 27.20 -9.30
CA PRO A 144 0.92 28.09 -10.43
C PRO A 144 1.72 27.55 -11.63
N PRO A 145 1.18 27.62 -12.86
CA PRO A 145 1.92 27.20 -14.03
C PRO A 145 3.21 27.99 -14.04
N MET A 146 4.34 27.28 -14.02
CA MET A 146 5.64 27.84 -14.28
C MET A 146 5.59 28.37 -15.71
N LEU A 147 5.28 29.67 -15.86
CA LEU A 147 5.32 30.32 -17.15
C LEU A 147 6.74 30.14 -17.68
N ALA A 148 6.84 29.45 -18.80
CA ALA A 148 8.04 29.44 -19.61
C ALA A 148 8.39 30.91 -19.88
N HIS A 149 9.56 31.34 -19.44
CA HIS A 149 10.14 32.58 -19.92
C HIS A 149 10.48 32.37 -21.40
N ASP A 150 9.56 32.77 -22.27
CA ASP A 150 9.88 33.05 -23.65
C ASP A 150 10.82 34.25 -23.70
N GLU A 151 11.86 34.09 -24.51
CA GLU A 151 12.89 35.07 -24.81
C GLU A 151 12.26 36.39 -25.29
N VAL A 152 12.66 37.50 -24.67
CA VAL A 152 12.40 38.83 -25.20
C VAL A 152 13.47 39.11 -26.26
N PRO A 153 13.12 39.43 -27.52
CA PRO A 153 14.12 39.92 -28.47
C PRO A 153 14.46 41.37 -28.09
N VAL A 154 15.76 41.62 -27.88
CA VAL A 154 16.30 42.98 -27.77
C VAL A 154 16.33 43.59 -29.17
N ILE A 155 15.75 44.79 -29.28
CA ILE A 155 15.78 45.68 -30.44
C ILE A 155 17.19 46.28 -30.58
#